data_AF-A0A2T0R3X0-F1
#
_entry.id   AF-A0A2T0R3X0-F1
#
_cell.length_a   1.000
_cell.length_b   1.000
_cell.length_c   1.000
_cell.angle_alpha   90.00
_cell.angle_beta   90.00
_cell.angle_gamma   90.00
#
_symmetry.space_group_name_H-M   'P 1'
#
loop_
_entity.id
_entity.type
_entity.pdbx_description
1 polymer ?
#
loop_
_entity_poly.entity_id
_entity_poly.type
_entity_poly.pdbx_seq_one_letter_code
_entity_poly.pdbx_strand_id
1 'polypeptide(L)' 'MTYTLPDLPYDYSALEPHISGAIMELHHDKHHATYVAGVNTALEKLAEARSKDDLATVNLHEKNLAFNLGG' A
#
# COMPACT_ATOMS: atom_id res chain seq x y z
N MET A 1 -8.03 11.93 -1.93
CA MET A 1 -7.92 10.81 -2.86
C MET A 1 -7.48 9.60 -2.06
N THR A 2 -8.13 8.46 -2.25
CA THR A 2 -7.85 7.22 -1.53
C THR A 2 -7.29 6.22 -2.53
N TYR A 3 -6.17 5.60 -2.21
CA TYR A 3 -5.61 4.52 -3.01
C TYR A 3 -6.45 3.26 -2.81
N THR A 4 -6.64 2.50 -3.88
CA THR A 4 -7.39 1.25 -3.89
C THR A 4 -6.52 0.14 -4.45
N LEU A 5 -6.67 -1.07 -3.91
CA LEU A 5 -6.03 -2.26 -4.47
C LEU A 5 -6.70 -2.55 -5.83
N PRO A 6 -5.96 -2.51 -6.95
CA PRO A 6 -6.54 -2.81 -8.26
C PRO A 6 -6.77 -4.31 -8.39
N ASP A 7 -7.88 -4.72 -9.01
CA ASP A 7 -8.09 -6.12 -9.35
C ASP A 7 -7.05 -6.62 -10.36
N LEU A 8 -6.67 -7.90 -10.25
CA LEU A 8 -5.85 -8.55 -11.27
C LEU A 8 -6.67 -8.73 -12.56
N PRO A 9 -6.08 -8.50 -13.75
CA PRO A 9 -6.75 -8.70 -15.03
C PRO A 9 -6.86 -10.18 -15.44
N TYR A 10 -6.48 -11.10 -14.56
CA TYR A 10 -6.45 -12.55 -14.77
C TYR A 10 -6.62 -13.30 -13.45
N ASP A 11 -6.94 -14.58 -13.52
CA ASP A 11 -7.01 -15.48 -12.36
C ASP A 11 -5.62 -15.68 -11.73
N TYR A 12 -5.55 -15.92 -10.41
CA TYR A 12 -4.28 -16.12 -9.70
C TYR A 12 -3.41 -17.22 -10.33
N SER A 13 -4.02 -18.28 -10.87
CA SER A 13 -3.31 -19.40 -11.48
C SER A 13 -2.86 -19.16 -12.93
N ALA A 14 -3.21 -18.02 -13.56
CA ALA A 14 -3.00 -17.79 -14.99
C ALA A 14 -1.52 -17.78 -15.43
N LEU A 15 -0.58 -17.67 -14.48
CA LEU A 15 0.87 -17.61 -14.73
C LEU A 15 1.58 -18.94 -14.46
N GLU A 16 0.83 -19.99 -14.13
CA GLU A 16 1.40 -21.33 -13.92
C GLU A 16 1.93 -21.93 -15.24
N PRO A 17 3.01 -22.75 -15.18
CA PRO A 17 3.75 -23.18 -13.99
C PRO A 17 4.88 -22.22 -13.59
N HIS A 18 5.00 -21.06 -14.23
CA HIS A 18 6.13 -20.15 -14.03
C HIS A 18 6.04 -19.38 -12.72
N ILE A 19 4.82 -19.01 -12.31
CA ILE A 19 4.51 -18.41 -11.02
C ILE A 19 3.30 -19.15 -10.44
N SER A 20 3.40 -19.63 -9.21
CA SER A 20 2.30 -20.38 -8.59
C SER A 20 1.13 -19.45 -8.25
N GLY A 21 -0.10 -19.96 -8.39
CA GLY A 21 -1.29 -19.21 -8.01
C GLY A 21 -1.31 -18.81 -6.54
N ALA A 22 -0.81 -19.68 -5.66
CA ALA A 22 -0.70 -19.38 -4.23
C ALA A 22 0.23 -18.19 -3.93
N ILE A 23 1.32 -18.01 -4.69
CA ILE A 23 2.17 -16.83 -4.56
C ILE A 23 1.42 -15.59 -5.05
N MET A 24 0.72 -15.68 -6.18
CA MET A 24 -0.05 -14.54 -6.72
C MET A 24 -1.14 -14.08 -5.74
N GLU A 25 -1.88 -15.01 -5.13
CA GLU A 25 -2.91 -14.70 -4.13
C GLU A 25 -2.30 -14.02 -2.90
N LEU A 26 -1.25 -14.60 -2.31
CA LEU A 26 -0.58 -14.00 -1.15
C LEU A 26 0.04 -12.63 -1.47
N HIS A 27 0.65 -12.49 -2.65
CA HIS A 27 1.29 -11.25 -3.06
C HIS A 27 0.26 -10.13 -3.25
N HIS A 28 -0.83 -10.41 -3.95
CA HIS A 28 -1.88 -9.43 -4.22
C HIS A 28 -2.70 -9.11 -2.96
N ASP A 29 -3.31 -10.12 -2.34
CA ASP A 29 -4.33 -9.92 -1.31
C ASP A 29 -3.75 -9.58 0.05
N LYS A 30 -2.46 -9.84 0.28
CA LYS A 30 -1.79 -9.56 1.55
C LYS A 30 -0.74 -8.47 1.39
N HIS A 31 0.27 -8.67 0.55
CA HIS A 31 1.40 -7.75 0.47
C HIS A 31 0.99 -6.41 -0.19
N HIS A 32 0.45 -6.43 -1.40
CA HIS A 32 0.01 -5.21 -2.08
C HIS A 32 -1.15 -4.52 -1.33
N ALA A 33 -2.11 -5.30 -0.82
CA ALA A 33 -3.18 -4.78 0.05
C ALA A 33 -2.63 -4.00 1.26
N THR A 34 -1.54 -4.48 1.87
CA THR A 34 -0.90 -3.80 3.00
C THR A 34 -0.27 -2.47 2.58
N TYR A 35 0.39 -2.40 1.43
CA TYR A 35 0.96 -1.15 0.92
C TYR A 35 -0.14 -0.11 0.65
N VAL A 36 -1.23 -0.50 -0.02
CA VAL A 36 -2.38 0.40 -0.25
C VAL A 36 -2.94 0.97 1.05
N ALA A 37 -3.15 0.11 2.07
CA ALA A 37 -3.61 0.55 3.37
C ALA A 37 -2.60 1.49 4.07
N GLY A 38 -1.30 1.19 3.94
CA GLY A 38 -0.21 1.99 4.49
C GLY A 38 -0.12 3.38 3.86
N VAL A 39 -0.29 3.50 2.54
CA VAL A 39 -0.33 4.80 1.84
C VAL A 39 -1.47 5.66 2.38
N ASN A 40 -2.68 5.10 2.45
CA ASN A 40 -3.84 5.83 2.94
C ASN A 40 -3.65 6.30 4.39
N THR A 41 -3.13 5.42 5.26
CA THR A 41 -2.81 5.76 6.65
C THR A 41 -1.77 6.89 6.75
N ALA A 42 -0.72 6.84 5.92
CA ALA A 42 0.32 7.88 5.92
C ALA A 42 -0.23 9.24 5.46
N LEU A 43 -1.09 9.25 4.44
CA LEU A 43 -1.75 10.46 3.96
C LEU A 43 -2.69 11.08 5.01
N GLU A 44 -3.47 10.26 5.71
CA GLU A 44 -4.31 10.69 6.82
C GLU A 44 -3.47 11.33 7.93
N LYS A 45 -2.37 10.69 8.32
CA LYS A 45 -1.48 11.22 9.37
C LYS A 45 -0.78 12.52 8.95
N LEU A 46 -0.36 12.65 7.70
CA LEU A 46 0.20 13.90 7.18
C LEU A 46 -0.87 15.00 7.12
N ALA A 47 -2.12 14.68 6.79
CA ALA A 47 -3.21 15.64 6.82
C ALA A 47 -3.55 16.10 8.24
N GLU A 48 -3.56 15.18 9.20
CA GLU A 48 -3.73 15.47 10.63
C GLU A 48 -2.60 16.36 11.17
N ALA A 49 -1.34 16.05 10.85
CA ALA A 49 -0.18 16.85 11.22
C ALA A 49 -0.29 18.30 10.71
N ARG A 50 -0.66 18.47 9.43
CA ARG A 50 -0.87 19.80 8.83
C ARG A 50 -2.02 20.58 9.47
N SER A 51 -3.13 19.92 9.80
CA SER A 51 -4.30 20.62 10.37
C SER A 51 -4.07 21.09 11.80
N LYS A 52 -3.18 20.42 12.53
CA LYS A 52 -2.80 20.74 13.91
C LYS A 52 -1.53 21.59 14.03
N ASP A 53 -0.83 21.85 12.92
CA ASP A 53 0.52 22.43 12.90
C ASP A 53 1.52 21.66 13.80
N ASP A 54 1.35 20.34 13.90
CA ASP A 54 2.21 19.44 14.67
C ASP A 54 3.03 18.56 13.72
N LEU A 55 4.26 19.01 13.45
CA LEU A 55 5.18 18.36 12.52
C LEU A 55 6.24 17.50 13.22
N ALA A 56 6.10 17.19 14.52
CA ALA A 56 7.10 16.44 15.27
C ALA A 56 7.41 15.07 14.67
N THR A 57 6.43 14.43 14.03
CA THR A 57 6.54 13.11 13.41
C THR A 57 6.60 13.15 11.87
N VAL A 58 6.82 14.31 11.26
CA VAL A 58 6.80 14.45 9.78
C VAL A 58 7.79 13.52 9.09
N ASN A 59 9.01 13.36 9.64
CA ASN A 59 10.02 12.45 9.08
C ASN A 59 9.54 10.98 9.04
N LEU A 60 8.78 10.54 10.05
CA LEU A 60 8.20 9.20 10.10
C LEU A 60 7.12 9.05 9.03
N HIS A 61 6.20 10.02 8.95
CA HIS A 61 5.07 9.93 8.04
C HIS A 61 5.49 10.06 6.57
N GLU A 62 6.50 10.87 6.27
CA GLU A 62 7.10 10.93 4.93
C GLU A 62 7.81 9.62 4.57
N LYS A 63 8.56 9.02 5.50
CA LYS A 63 9.16 7.69 5.26
C LYS A 63 8.09 6.62 5.03
N ASN A 64 7.01 6.64 5.82
CA ASN A 64 5.91 5.70 5.66
C ASN A 64 5.20 5.90 4.33
N LEU A 65 4.96 7.14 3.92
CA LEU A 65 4.38 7.43 2.62
C LEU A 65 5.28 6.91 1.50
N ALA A 66 6.57 7.25 1.52
CA ALA A 66 7.52 6.83 0.50
C ALA A 66 7.66 5.30 0.42
N PHE A 67 7.72 4.61 1.56
CA PHE A 67 7.83 3.14 1.59
C PHE A 67 6.59 2.47 1.01
N ASN A 68 5.40 2.84 1.48
CA ASN A 68 4.17 2.19 1.04
C ASN A 68 3.75 2.62 -0.37
N LEU A 69 4.10 3.83 -0.82
CA LEU A 69 3.79 4.29 -2.18
C LEU A 69 4.77 3.73 -3.22
N GLY A 70 5.99 3.39 -2.78
CA GLY A 70 6.99 2.75 -3.63
C GLY A 70 6.86 1.22 -3.73
N GLY A 71 6.00 0.61 -2.90
CA GLY A 71 5.69 -0.83 -2.89
C GLY A 71 4.39 -1.12 -3.62
#